data_AF-A0A0D2LZP7-F1
#
_entry.id   AF-A0A0D2LZP7-F1
#
_cell.length_a   1.000
_cell.length_b   1.000
_cell.length_c   1.000
_cell.angle_alpha   90.00
_cell.angle_beta   90.00
_cell.angle_gamma   90.00
#
_symmetry.space_group_name_H-M   'P 1'
#
loop_
_entity.id
_entity.type
_entity.pdbx_description
1 polymer ?
#
loop_
_entity_poly.entity_id
_entity_poly.type
_entity_poly.pdbx_seq_one_letter_code
_entity_poly.pdbx_strand_id
1 'polypeptide(L)'
;LTDFLQTGYDLSLGEAETVQWFAVKYADTEPSTYAIFDTFEVPAGRAAHLSGPIAAALMENAPKLLSQAPEIGEVDILASIVDLKKGAGGDGRTAGLSVGLRVLFEAKEDKIQTVKEFLIVSYLSTVRRMYF
;
A
#
# COMPACT_ATOMS: atom_id res chain seq x y z
N LEU A 1 -10.13 5.26 9.12
CA LEU A 1 -8.87 4.73 8.57
C LEU A 1 -9.23 3.73 7.46
N THR A 2 -10.11 2.72 7.65
CA THR A 2 -10.69 1.87 6.55
C THR A 2 -10.96 2.63 5.26
N ASP A 3 -11.64 3.78 5.37
CA ASP A 3 -11.96 4.66 4.24
C ASP A 3 -10.72 5.21 3.51
N PHE A 4 -9.60 5.45 4.19
CA PHE A 4 -8.36 5.95 3.61
C PHE A 4 -7.63 4.90 2.75
N LEU A 5 -7.62 3.61 3.14
CA LEU A 5 -7.02 2.57 2.28
C LEU A 5 -8.00 2.04 1.26
N GLN A 6 -9.31 2.11 1.52
CA GLN A 6 -10.32 1.95 0.46
C GLN A 6 -10.10 3.02 -0.61
N THR A 7 -9.98 4.29 -0.19
CA THR A 7 -9.64 5.40 -1.08
C THR A 7 -8.27 5.21 -1.72
N GLY A 8 -7.25 4.79 -0.96
CA GLY A 8 -5.90 4.54 -1.46
C GLY A 8 -5.86 3.41 -2.50
N TYR A 9 -6.61 2.34 -2.28
CA TYR A 9 -6.82 1.26 -3.23
C TYR A 9 -7.55 1.75 -4.48
N ASP A 10 -8.67 2.45 -4.32
CA ASP A 10 -9.44 2.97 -5.46
C ASP A 10 -8.62 3.96 -6.29
N LEU A 11 -7.81 4.80 -5.63
CA LEU A 11 -6.87 5.72 -6.29
C LEU A 11 -5.71 4.98 -6.97
N SER A 12 -5.20 3.87 -6.39
CA SER A 12 -4.08 3.13 -6.99
C SER A 12 -4.47 2.43 -8.29
N LEU A 13 -5.75 2.09 -8.46
CA LEU A 13 -6.29 1.63 -9.75
C LEU A 13 -6.13 2.68 -10.88
N GLY A 14 -6.00 3.96 -10.53
CA GLY A 14 -5.77 5.07 -11.47
C GLY A 14 -4.30 5.43 -11.68
N GLU A 15 -3.37 4.83 -10.93
CA GLU A 15 -1.94 5.08 -11.04
C GLU A 15 -1.29 4.04 -11.95
N ALA A 16 -1.22 4.35 -13.25
CA ALA A 16 -0.78 3.41 -14.29
C ALA A 16 0.64 2.82 -14.05
N GLU A 17 1.49 3.56 -13.37
CA GLU A 17 2.88 3.18 -13.10
C GLU A 17 3.04 2.36 -11.80
N THR A 18 2.02 2.32 -10.94
CA THR A 18 2.01 1.52 -9.71
C THR A 18 1.69 0.07 -10.06
N VAL A 19 2.68 -0.81 -9.96
CA VAL A 19 2.59 -2.19 -10.45
C VAL A 19 1.97 -3.12 -9.42
N GLN A 20 2.42 -3.03 -8.17
CA GLN A 20 1.78 -3.65 -7.02
C GLN A 20 1.61 -2.62 -5.93
N TRP A 21 0.52 -2.78 -5.18
CA TRP A 21 0.18 -1.94 -4.04
C TRP A 21 -0.23 -2.86 -2.90
N PHE A 22 0.41 -2.68 -1.75
CA PHE A 22 0.15 -3.48 -0.55
C PHE A 22 -0.06 -2.55 0.63
N ALA A 23 -1.03 -2.86 1.46
CA ALA A 23 -1.15 -2.29 2.78
C ALA A 23 -0.97 -3.40 3.81
N VAL A 24 -0.02 -3.24 4.72
CA VAL A 24 0.44 -4.30 5.62
C VAL A 24 0.41 -3.85 7.09
N LYS A 25 0.20 -4.82 7.98
CA LYS A 25 0.42 -4.68 9.42
C LYS A 25 1.66 -5.49 9.80
N TYR A 26 2.57 -4.88 10.57
CA TYR A 26 3.67 -5.61 11.19
C TYR A 26 3.14 -6.46 12.34
N ALA A 27 3.46 -7.75 12.32
CA ALA A 27 3.12 -8.66 13.41
C ALA A 27 3.84 -8.22 14.70
N ASP A 28 3.14 -8.35 15.83
CA ASP A 28 3.70 -8.22 17.19
C ASP A 28 4.49 -6.92 17.44
N THR A 29 3.95 -5.79 16.98
CA THR A 29 4.49 -4.45 17.25
C THR A 29 3.60 -3.69 18.22
N GLU A 30 4.21 -3.05 19.23
CA GLU A 30 3.56 -2.08 20.10
C GLU A 30 4.43 -0.80 20.20
N PRO A 31 3.90 0.39 19.84
CA PRO A 31 2.56 0.61 19.28
C PRO A 31 2.38 -0.13 17.93
N SER A 32 1.14 -0.47 17.58
CA SER A 32 0.88 -1.21 16.34
C SER A 32 1.44 -0.49 15.13
N THR A 33 2.29 -1.17 14.37
CA THR A 33 2.99 -0.62 13.21
C THR A 33 2.46 -1.20 11.90
N TYR A 34 2.46 -0.37 10.88
CA TYR A 34 1.79 -0.61 9.61
C TYR A 34 2.60 -0.03 8.47
N ALA A 35 2.37 -0.52 7.25
CA ALA A 35 2.98 0.06 6.08
C ALA A 35 2.14 0.05 4.81
N ILE A 36 2.46 0.95 3.90
CA ILE A 36 2.13 0.82 2.47
C ILE A 36 3.42 0.39 1.77
N PHE A 37 3.34 -0.62 0.92
CA PHE A 37 4.44 -1.08 0.10
C PHE A 37 4.02 -1.12 -1.36
N ASP A 38 4.72 -0.38 -2.20
CA ASP A 38 4.38 -0.24 -3.62
C ASP A 38 5.58 -0.59 -4.49
N THR A 39 5.34 -1.14 -5.68
CA THR A 39 6.40 -1.48 -6.64
C THR A 39 6.18 -0.80 -7.98
N PHE A 40 7.28 -0.50 -8.67
CA PHE A 40 7.30 0.23 -9.93
C PHE A 40 8.30 -0.42 -10.89
N GLU A 41 8.07 -0.29 -12.20
CA GLU A 41 9.02 -0.78 -13.22
C GLU A 41 10.31 0.07 -13.24
N VAL A 42 10.16 1.40 -13.09
CA VAL A 42 11.25 2.38 -13.19
C VAL A 42 11.13 3.50 -12.15
N PRO A 43 12.22 4.23 -11.83
CA PRO A 43 12.19 5.33 -10.85
C PRO A 43 11.16 6.43 -11.14
N ALA A 44 10.82 6.67 -12.41
CA ALA A 44 9.82 7.65 -12.80
C ALA A 44 8.41 7.30 -12.26
N GLY A 45 8.05 6.01 -12.19
CA GLY A 45 6.79 5.56 -11.61
C GLY A 45 6.69 5.86 -10.12
N ARG A 46 7.78 5.63 -9.38
CA ARG A 46 7.89 5.99 -7.95
C ARG A 46 7.71 7.49 -7.73
N ALA A 47 8.35 8.32 -8.55
CA ALA A 47 8.21 9.77 -8.48
C ALA A 47 6.78 10.24 -8.78
N ALA A 48 6.12 9.63 -9.78
CA ALA A 48 4.72 9.91 -10.10
C ALA A 48 3.79 9.55 -8.94
N HIS A 49 3.99 8.40 -8.29
CA HIS A 49 3.22 8.00 -7.11
C HIS A 49 3.40 8.95 -5.92
N LEU A 50 4.64 9.34 -5.60
CA LEU A 50 4.94 10.27 -4.50
C LEU A 50 4.35 11.67 -4.70
N SER A 51 4.11 12.08 -5.95
CA SER A 51 3.43 13.33 -6.30
C SER A 51 1.93 13.14 -6.60
N GLY A 52 1.43 11.91 -6.43
CA GLY A 52 0.10 11.49 -6.82
C GLY A 52 -0.98 11.70 -5.76
N PRO A 53 -2.23 11.37 -6.11
CA PRO A 53 -3.39 11.53 -5.25
C PRO A 53 -3.30 10.75 -3.93
N ILE A 54 -2.69 9.56 -3.94
CA ILE A 54 -2.54 8.73 -2.73
C ILE A 54 -1.63 9.40 -1.71
N ALA A 55 -0.47 9.89 -2.16
CA ALA A 55 0.47 10.61 -1.31
C ALA A 55 -0.17 11.89 -0.73
N ALA A 56 -0.90 12.65 -1.55
CA ALA A 56 -1.63 13.84 -1.11
C ALA A 56 -2.67 13.49 -0.02
N ALA A 57 -3.48 12.45 -0.25
CA ALA A 57 -4.47 11.99 0.71
C ALA A 57 -3.82 11.50 2.01
N LEU A 58 -2.66 10.84 1.95
CA LEU A 58 -1.91 10.40 3.13
C LEU A 58 -1.48 11.61 3.97
N MET A 59 -0.86 12.60 3.35
CA MET A 59 -0.40 13.81 4.05
C MET A 59 -1.56 14.60 4.66
N GLU A 60 -2.70 14.69 3.98
CA GLU A 60 -3.90 15.36 4.52
C GLU A 60 -4.45 14.66 5.78
N ASN A 61 -4.39 13.32 5.79
CA ASN A 61 -4.94 12.53 6.88
C ASN A 61 -3.92 12.21 7.99
N ALA A 62 -2.63 12.34 7.73
CA ALA A 62 -1.56 11.97 8.67
C ALA A 62 -1.72 12.59 10.07
N PRO A 63 -1.99 13.90 10.25
CA PRO A 63 -2.15 14.50 11.59
C PRO A 63 -3.34 13.94 12.38
N LYS A 64 -4.37 13.47 11.66
CA LYS A 64 -5.58 12.88 12.26
C LYS A 64 -5.30 11.45 12.72
N LEU A 65 -4.56 10.69 11.92
CA LEU A 65 -4.50 9.22 12.01
C LEU A 65 -3.21 8.68 12.63
N LEU A 66 -2.07 9.34 12.42
CA LEU A 66 -0.76 8.83 12.81
C LEU A 66 -0.28 9.45 14.12
N SER A 67 0.52 8.71 14.89
CA SER A 67 1.18 9.24 16.11
C SER A 67 2.33 10.20 15.76
N GLN A 68 2.95 10.00 14.60
CA GLN A 68 4.04 10.78 14.05
C GLN A 68 3.93 10.86 12.52
N ALA A 69 4.74 11.72 11.88
CA ALA A 69 4.80 11.78 10.42
C ALA A 69 5.21 10.41 9.85
N PRO A 70 4.66 9.99 8.70
CA PRO A 70 5.03 8.72 8.09
C PRO A 70 6.47 8.76 7.60
N GLU A 71 7.20 7.68 7.80
CA GLU A 71 8.54 7.51 7.25
C GLU A 71 8.44 6.99 5.81
N ILE A 72 9.01 7.72 4.86
CA ILE A 72 9.03 7.37 3.43
C ILE A 72 10.43 6.89 3.07
N GLY A 73 10.57 5.61 2.71
CA GLY A 73 11.85 5.00 2.33
C GLY A 73 11.82 4.39 0.94
N GLU A 74 12.73 4.81 0.07
CA GLU A 74 12.95 4.19 -1.24
C GLU A 74 13.67 2.85 -1.08
N VAL A 75 13.25 1.82 -1.82
CA VAL A 75 13.92 0.51 -1.82
C VAL A 75 14.19 0.01 -3.24
N ASP A 76 15.23 -0.79 -3.39
CA ASP A 76 15.54 -1.52 -4.63
C ASP A 76 14.97 -2.94 -4.55
N ILE A 77 14.31 -3.40 -5.61
CA ILE A 77 13.74 -4.76 -5.70
C ILE A 77 14.77 -5.67 -6.33
N LEU A 78 15.36 -6.53 -5.50
CA LEU A 78 16.42 -7.44 -5.92
C LEU A 78 15.90 -8.77 -6.49
N ALA A 79 14.67 -9.18 -6.12
CA ALA A 79 13.98 -10.38 -6.60
C ALA A 79 12.47 -10.28 -6.35
N SER A 80 11.66 -10.90 -7.20
CA SER A 80 10.21 -11.02 -7.01
C SER A 80 9.66 -12.24 -7.75
N ILE A 81 8.78 -12.98 -7.09
CA ILE A 81 8.05 -14.12 -7.64
C ILE A 81 6.63 -13.74 -8.09
N VAL A 82 6.23 -12.49 -7.88
CA VAL A 82 4.89 -12.03 -8.25
C VAL A 82 4.88 -11.81 -9.75
N ASP A 83 4.22 -12.71 -10.48
CA ASP A 83 3.98 -12.56 -11.90
C ASP A 83 3.16 -11.30 -12.13
N LEU A 84 3.73 -10.38 -12.91
CA LEU A 84 2.96 -9.30 -13.52
C LEU A 84 1.81 -9.92 -14.32
N LYS A 85 0.65 -9.26 -14.34
CA LYS A 85 -0.45 -9.64 -15.25
C LYS A 85 0.16 -10.00 -16.61
N LYS A 86 -0.15 -11.19 -17.12
CA LYS A 86 0.42 -11.78 -18.36
C LYS A 86 0.76 -10.68 -19.39
N GLY A 87 2.05 -10.51 -19.67
CA GLY A 87 2.53 -9.63 -20.76
C GLY A 87 3.66 -8.67 -20.43
N ALA A 88 4.04 -8.49 -19.16
CA ALA A 88 5.19 -7.64 -18.82
C ALA A 88 6.50 -8.44 -18.90
N GLY A 89 7.34 -8.07 -19.88
CA GLY A 89 8.53 -8.80 -20.29
C GLY A 89 9.75 -8.59 -19.39
N GLY A 90 9.70 -9.10 -18.16
CA GLY A 90 10.85 -9.13 -17.25
C GLY A 90 11.72 -10.38 -17.40
N ASP A 91 13.01 -10.27 -17.05
CA ASP A 91 14.03 -11.34 -17.13
C ASP A 91 13.89 -12.42 -16.02
N GLY A 92 12.67 -12.89 -15.75
CA GLY A 92 12.41 -14.13 -15.01
C GLY A 92 12.81 -14.19 -13.53
N ARG A 93 13.64 -13.30 -12.99
CA ARG A 93 14.02 -13.29 -11.55
C ARG A 93 13.29 -12.24 -10.72
N THR A 94 12.93 -11.11 -11.32
CA THR A 94 12.16 -10.05 -10.67
C THR A 94 10.78 -9.87 -11.29
N ALA A 95 10.45 -10.68 -12.30
CA ALA A 95 9.30 -10.50 -13.17
C ALA A 95 9.20 -9.07 -13.76
N GLY A 96 10.30 -8.31 -13.87
CA GLY A 96 10.31 -6.95 -14.47
C GLY A 96 10.28 -5.80 -13.46
N LEU A 97 10.28 -6.09 -12.16
CA LEU A 97 10.35 -5.09 -11.10
C LEU A 97 11.81 -4.73 -10.80
N SER A 98 12.08 -3.44 -10.54
CA SER A 98 13.42 -2.97 -10.16
C SER A 98 13.45 -2.17 -8.86
N VAL A 99 12.33 -1.56 -8.44
CA VAL A 99 12.26 -0.67 -7.28
C VAL A 99 10.93 -0.77 -6.54
N GLY A 100 10.94 -0.41 -5.25
CA GLY A 100 9.75 -0.33 -4.40
C GLY A 100 9.79 0.85 -3.43
N LEU A 101 8.74 0.99 -2.64
CA LEU A 101 8.56 2.05 -1.64
C LEU A 101 8.04 1.41 -0.36
N ARG A 102 8.63 1.70 0.80
CA ARG A 102 8.08 1.32 2.11
C ARG A 102 7.64 2.58 2.85
N VAL A 103 6.38 2.63 3.26
CA VAL A 103 5.82 3.68 4.13
C VAL A 103 5.62 3.09 5.51
N LEU A 104 6.38 3.44 6.55
CA LEU A 104 6.24 2.85 7.90
C LEU A 104 5.49 3.81 8.84
N PHE A 105 4.53 3.30 9.63
CA PHE A 105 3.75 4.12 10.56
C PHE A 105 3.26 3.39 11.82
N GLU A 106 3.21 4.11 12.95
CA GLU A 106 2.72 3.63 14.25
C GLU A 106 1.31 4.18 14.56
N ALA A 107 0.42 3.32 15.04
CA ALA A 107 -0.92 3.71 15.46
C ALA A 107 -0.93 4.28 16.88
N LYS A 108 -1.85 5.21 17.13
CA LYS A 108 -2.19 5.63 18.49
C LYS A 108 -2.76 4.42 19.27
N GLU A 109 -2.42 4.35 20.56
CA GLU A 109 -2.75 3.25 21.46
C GLU A 109 -4.27 2.96 21.50
N ASP A 110 -5.10 4.02 21.50
CA ASP A 110 -6.57 3.92 21.49
C ASP A 110 -7.17 3.63 20.10
N LYS A 111 -6.34 3.47 19.07
CA LYS A 111 -6.75 3.22 17.68
C LYS A 111 -6.25 1.90 17.12
N ILE A 112 -5.54 1.09 17.90
CA ILE A 112 -4.96 -0.19 17.45
C ILE A 112 -5.96 -1.08 16.72
N GLN A 113 -7.16 -1.31 17.31
CA GLN A 113 -8.19 -2.15 16.70
C GLN A 113 -8.77 -1.50 15.42
N THR A 114 -8.95 -0.18 15.42
CA THR A 114 -9.39 0.58 14.25
C THR A 114 -8.37 0.52 13.10
N VAL A 115 -7.07 0.51 13.42
CA VAL A 115 -6.02 0.37 12.40
C VAL A 115 -5.88 -1.09 11.92
N LYS A 116 -6.17 -2.08 12.78
CA LYS A 116 -6.21 -3.49 12.37
C LYS A 116 -7.39 -3.79 11.42
N GLU A 117 -8.60 -3.34 11.75
CA GLU A 117 -9.78 -3.51 10.88
C GLU A 117 -9.62 -2.76 9.55
N PHE A 118 -9.00 -1.59 9.59
CA PHE A 118 -8.65 -0.78 8.41
C PHE A 118 -7.86 -1.51 7.33
N LEU A 119 -6.92 -2.38 7.71
CA LEU A 119 -6.05 -3.06 6.75
C LEU A 119 -6.60 -4.38 6.23
N ILE A 120 -7.62 -4.92 6.90
CA ILE A 120 -8.14 -6.27 6.63
C ILE A 120 -9.42 -6.22 5.77
N VAL A 121 -10.13 -5.10 5.68
CA VAL A 121 -11.41 -5.05 4.94
C VAL A 121 -11.21 -5.03 3.41
N SER A 122 -11.03 -6.24 2.88
CA SER A 122 -11.75 -6.73 1.71
C SER A 122 -11.86 -8.26 1.81
N TYR A 123 -12.97 -8.76 2.37
CA TYR A 123 -13.47 -10.09 1.98
C TYR A 123 -14.96 -10.39 2.18
N LEU A 124 -15.80 -9.55 2.81
CA LEU A 124 -17.20 -9.96 3.09
C LEU A 124 -18.29 -8.92 2.79
N SER A 125 -18.30 -8.34 1.59
CA SER A 125 -19.51 -7.65 1.09
C SER A 125 -19.60 -7.54 -0.44
N THR A 126 -19.37 -8.62 -1.20
CA THR A 126 -19.98 -8.74 -2.56
C THR A 126 -20.35 -10.17 -2.99
N VAL A 127 -20.01 -11.24 -2.25
CA VAL A 127 -20.34 -12.62 -2.68
C VAL A 127 -21.64 -13.19 -2.08
N ARG A 128 -22.36 -12.43 -1.23
CA ARG A 128 -23.58 -12.94 -0.55
C ARG A 128 -24.93 -12.40 -1.07
N ARG A 129 -24.98 -11.92 -2.32
CA ARG A 129 -26.24 -11.53 -3.00
C ARG A 129 -26.51 -12.31 -4.30
N MET A 130 -25.98 -13.53 -4.43
CA MET A 130 -26.30 -14.40 -5.56
C MET A 130 -26.85 -15.78 -5.19
N TYR A 131 -27.10 -16.08 -3.91
CA TYR A 131 -27.61 -17.41 -3.52
C TYR A 131 -28.60 -17.43 -2.35
N PHE A 132 -29.37 -16.36 -2.12
CA PHE A 132 -30.66 -16.42 -1.41
C PHE A 132 -31.60 -15.35 -1.97
#